data_AF-A0A522HCA4-F1
#
_entry.id   AF-A0A522HCA4-F1
#
_cell.length_a   1.000
_cell.length_b   1.000
_cell.length_c   1.000
_cell.angle_alpha   90.00
_cell.angle_beta   90.00
_cell.angle_gamma   90.00
#
_symmetry.space_group_name_H-M   'P 1'
#
loop_
_entity.id
_entity.type
_entity.pdbx_description
1 polymer ?
#
loop_
_entity_poly.entity_id
_entity_poly.type
_entity_poly.pdbx_seq_one_letter_code
_entity_poly.pdbx_strand_id
1 'polypeptide(L)'
;MTGLRGEPEQPRLLGRSRAYTLANLPERLRQWHAPRINRWERLWVTGGSLAIEYLDASGTIGAELALGENRWFAPGTRWRVVHMAPDSHFELEIHADAKGQAEAPQPLRSTLLEEALSVAVADVPALAALLHALPLGERRVVHARFDLGAWSGTATGAQTLFWHPLAAAPGCFTVLVARSDRLFDLRAYLGRDHAVIEAALGGALASDANYDAWLRATLERHLQIEEELIFPAYLAAGGNEAWVKGLKDEHAYLRQYLCELDQPISRRRFLRLLDGHDEKEERVIYPDVVAHVGARAAALLDAAIAWPVPGATRVP
;
A
#
# COMPACT_ATOMS: atom_id res chain seq x y z
N MET A 1 -15.24 15.28 -11.60
CA MET A 1 -15.77 14.12 -12.35
C MET A 1 -14.61 13.40 -13.00
N THR A 2 -13.94 12.54 -12.24
CA THR A 2 -12.85 11.67 -12.70
C THR A 2 -13.45 10.27 -12.83
N GLY A 3 -13.74 9.86 -14.05
CA GLY A 3 -14.21 8.50 -14.31
C GLY A 3 -13.08 7.52 -13.99
N LEU A 4 -13.25 6.72 -12.94
CA LEU A 4 -12.47 5.51 -12.74
C LEU A 4 -12.60 4.68 -14.02
N ARG A 5 -11.48 4.43 -14.72
CA ARG A 5 -11.44 3.44 -15.81
C ARG A 5 -11.72 2.07 -15.18
N GLY A 6 -13.00 1.70 -15.20
CA GLY A 6 -13.59 0.82 -14.20
C GLY A 6 -13.62 -0.66 -14.52
N GLU A 7 -13.11 -1.12 -15.66
CA GLU A 7 -13.18 -2.54 -16.06
C GLU A 7 -11.95 -2.94 -16.90
N PRO A 8 -11.50 -4.20 -16.82
CA PRO A 8 -10.44 -4.71 -17.70
C PRO A 8 -10.89 -4.71 -19.17
N GLU A 9 -9.95 -4.52 -20.09
CA GLU A 9 -10.21 -4.70 -21.52
C GLU A 9 -10.30 -6.21 -21.82
N GLN A 10 -11.51 -6.69 -22.17
CA GLN A 10 -11.78 -8.10 -22.50
C GLN A 10 -11.46 -9.10 -21.36
N PRO A 11 -12.16 -9.01 -20.20
CA PRO A 11 -11.93 -9.92 -19.08
C PRO A 11 -12.16 -11.38 -19.47
N ARG A 12 -11.15 -12.23 -19.22
CA ARG A 12 -11.30 -13.68 -19.33
C ARG A 12 -11.42 -14.29 -17.94
N LEU A 13 -12.60 -14.86 -17.65
CA LEU A 13 -12.85 -15.53 -16.38
C LEU A 13 -11.85 -16.67 -16.14
N LEU A 14 -11.19 -16.63 -14.98
CA LEU A 14 -10.27 -17.64 -14.50
C LEU A 14 -10.99 -18.58 -13.53
N GLY A 15 -11.63 -19.61 -14.08
CA GLY A 15 -12.30 -20.64 -13.29
C GLY A 15 -13.76 -20.31 -13.01
N ARG A 16 -14.28 -20.79 -11.88
CA ARG A 16 -15.69 -20.60 -11.49
C ARG A 16 -15.82 -19.43 -10.51
N SER A 17 -16.91 -18.69 -10.65
CA SER A 17 -17.38 -17.73 -9.64
C SER A 17 -17.52 -18.42 -8.28
N ARG A 18 -17.19 -17.70 -7.20
CA ARG A 18 -17.39 -18.16 -5.83
C ARG A 18 -18.44 -17.31 -5.13
N ALA A 19 -19.52 -17.94 -4.71
CA ALA A 19 -20.55 -17.29 -3.91
C ALA A 19 -20.18 -17.27 -2.43
N TYR A 20 -20.34 -16.10 -1.81
CA TYR A 20 -20.14 -15.89 -0.39
C TYR A 20 -21.43 -15.38 0.28
N THR A 21 -21.64 -15.83 1.50
CA THR A 21 -22.64 -15.38 2.46
C THR A 21 -21.92 -14.94 3.73
N LEU A 22 -22.60 -14.26 4.65
CA LEU A 22 -21.97 -13.87 5.92
C LEU A 22 -21.39 -15.06 6.69
N ALA A 23 -22.05 -16.23 6.62
CA ALA A 23 -21.66 -17.44 7.32
C ALA A 23 -20.40 -18.13 6.76
N ASN A 24 -20.08 -17.92 5.48
CA ASN A 24 -18.93 -18.55 4.83
C ASN A 24 -17.89 -17.55 4.31
N LEU A 25 -18.06 -16.25 4.58
CA LEU A 25 -17.14 -15.20 4.17
C LEU A 25 -15.77 -15.43 4.82
N PRO A 26 -14.74 -15.82 4.04
CA PRO A 26 -13.44 -16.12 4.59
C PRO A 26 -12.80 -14.86 5.17
N GLU A 27 -12.06 -15.04 6.26
CA GLU A 27 -11.38 -13.96 6.97
C GLU A 27 -10.49 -13.11 6.04
N ARG A 28 -9.87 -13.72 5.02
CA ARG A 28 -9.06 -13.01 4.03
C ARG A 28 -9.80 -11.86 3.32
N LEU A 29 -11.12 -11.99 3.12
CA LEU A 29 -11.92 -10.96 2.44
C LEU A 29 -12.38 -9.88 3.42
N ARG A 30 -12.29 -10.11 4.74
CA ARG A 30 -12.52 -9.11 5.80
C ARG A 30 -11.29 -8.25 6.06
N GLN A 31 -10.14 -8.70 5.54
CA GLN A 31 -8.85 -8.07 5.69
C GLN A 31 -8.42 -7.40 4.38
N TRP A 32 -7.50 -6.43 4.49
CA TRP A 32 -6.87 -5.83 3.32
C TRP A 32 -6.18 -6.90 2.49
N HIS A 33 -6.51 -6.95 1.21
CA HIS A 33 -5.88 -7.80 0.22
C HIS A 33 -5.97 -7.15 -1.15
N ALA A 34 -5.12 -7.56 -2.08
CA ALA A 34 -5.17 -7.07 -3.46
C ALA A 34 -5.27 -8.23 -4.46
N PRO A 35 -5.92 -8.01 -5.62
CA PRO A 35 -5.80 -8.92 -6.75
C PRO A 35 -4.33 -9.02 -7.20
N ARG A 36 -3.86 -10.25 -7.47
CA ARG A 36 -2.49 -10.53 -7.93
C ARG A 36 -2.17 -9.85 -9.25
N ILE A 37 -0.87 -9.78 -9.60
CA ILE A 37 -0.44 -9.37 -10.94
C ILE A 37 -1.27 -10.09 -12.01
N ASN A 38 -1.79 -9.30 -12.95
CA ASN A 38 -2.65 -9.71 -14.07
C ASN A 38 -3.98 -10.36 -13.70
N ARG A 39 -4.44 -10.19 -12.46
CA ARG A 39 -5.75 -10.66 -12.03
C ARG A 39 -6.63 -9.48 -11.64
N TRP A 40 -7.79 -9.44 -12.23
CA TRP A 40 -8.87 -8.56 -11.82
C TRP A 40 -9.84 -9.35 -10.97
N GLU A 41 -10.41 -8.71 -9.95
CA GLU A 41 -11.49 -9.29 -9.17
C GLU A 41 -12.76 -8.51 -9.42
N ARG A 42 -13.83 -9.20 -9.80
CA ARG A 42 -15.18 -8.64 -9.87
C ARG A 42 -15.98 -9.14 -8.68
N LEU A 43 -16.38 -8.23 -7.83
CA LEU A 43 -17.36 -8.47 -6.78
C LEU A 43 -18.73 -8.08 -7.30
N TRP A 44 -19.71 -8.98 -7.26
CA TRP A 44 -21.07 -8.73 -7.71
C TRP A 44 -22.07 -9.14 -6.63
N VAL A 45 -22.88 -8.19 -6.14
CA VAL A 45 -23.87 -8.44 -5.09
C VAL A 45 -25.11 -9.09 -5.70
N THR A 46 -25.37 -10.33 -5.31
CA THR A 46 -26.48 -11.15 -5.82
C THR A 46 -27.67 -11.18 -4.87
N GLY A 47 -27.53 -10.63 -3.66
CA GLY A 47 -28.65 -10.25 -2.77
C GLY A 47 -28.21 -9.46 -1.54
N GLY A 48 -29.15 -8.72 -0.97
CA GLY A 48 -28.93 -7.84 0.18
C GLY A 48 -28.03 -6.62 -0.14
N SER A 49 -27.19 -6.22 0.82
CA SER A 49 -26.21 -5.14 0.69
C SER A 49 -24.88 -5.46 1.37
N LEU A 50 -23.81 -4.91 0.79
CA LEU A 50 -22.44 -5.13 1.22
C LEU A 50 -21.73 -3.78 1.34
N ALA A 51 -21.05 -3.53 2.46
CA ALA A 51 -20.12 -2.42 2.56
C ALA A 51 -18.69 -2.93 2.34
N ILE A 52 -18.03 -2.35 1.36
CA ILE A 52 -16.61 -2.58 1.07
C ILE A 52 -15.79 -1.34 1.38
N GLU A 53 -14.52 -1.56 1.60
CA GLU A 53 -13.50 -0.52 1.56
C GLU A 53 -12.46 -0.89 0.53
N TYR A 54 -11.93 0.11 -0.15
CA TYR A 54 -10.75 -0.05 -0.98
C TYR A 54 -9.80 1.12 -0.78
N LEU A 55 -8.51 0.83 -0.87
CA LEU A 55 -7.49 1.87 -0.93
C LEU A 55 -7.47 2.41 -2.35
N ASP A 56 -7.69 3.70 -2.44
CA ASP A 56 -7.41 4.46 -3.62
C ASP A 56 -6.31 5.47 -3.30
N ALA A 57 -6.05 6.33 -4.26
CA ALA A 57 -5.03 7.32 -4.11
C ALA A 57 -5.38 8.45 -3.11
N SER A 58 -6.65 8.62 -2.73
CA SER A 58 -7.09 9.57 -1.67
C SER A 58 -7.03 8.98 -0.26
N GLY A 59 -6.90 7.66 -0.14
CA GLY A 59 -6.88 6.93 1.12
C GLY A 59 -7.87 5.77 1.08
N THR A 60 -8.63 5.60 2.15
CA THR A 60 -9.64 4.54 2.24
C THR A 60 -10.98 5.06 1.76
N ILE A 61 -11.50 4.51 0.67
CA ILE A 61 -12.86 4.77 0.20
C ILE A 61 -13.79 3.67 0.67
N GLY A 62 -14.88 4.05 1.34
CA GLY A 62 -16.01 3.16 1.60
C GLY A 62 -17.02 3.21 0.45
N ALA A 63 -17.56 2.06 0.08
CA ALA A 63 -18.68 1.96 -0.85
C ALA A 63 -19.71 0.94 -0.33
N GLU A 64 -20.98 1.31 -0.37
CA GLU A 64 -22.08 0.38 -0.19
C GLU A 64 -22.55 -0.11 -1.56
N LEU A 65 -22.67 -1.42 -1.71
CA LEU A 65 -23.12 -2.10 -2.91
C LEU A 65 -24.44 -2.82 -2.61
N ALA A 66 -25.48 -2.49 -3.37
CA ALA A 66 -26.80 -3.11 -3.29
C ALA A 66 -26.96 -4.27 -4.29
N LEU A 67 -28.05 -5.02 -4.17
CA LEU A 67 -28.45 -6.07 -5.12
C LEU A 67 -28.30 -5.60 -6.59
N GLY A 68 -27.56 -6.38 -7.37
CA GLY A 68 -27.33 -6.13 -8.79
C GLY A 68 -26.11 -5.27 -9.07
N GLU A 69 -25.58 -4.56 -8.07
CA GLU A 69 -24.39 -3.73 -8.22
C GLU A 69 -23.12 -4.59 -8.18
N ASN A 70 -22.10 -4.15 -8.92
CA ASN A 70 -20.80 -4.79 -8.95
C ASN A 70 -19.68 -3.77 -8.86
N ARG A 71 -18.50 -4.27 -8.47
CA ARG A 71 -17.27 -3.51 -8.39
C ARG A 71 -16.12 -4.35 -8.92
N TRP A 72 -15.31 -3.71 -9.75
CA TRP A 72 -14.04 -4.27 -10.20
C TRP A 72 -12.88 -3.73 -9.37
N PHE A 73 -11.96 -4.62 -9.06
CA PHE A 73 -10.68 -4.31 -8.43
C PHE A 73 -9.56 -4.73 -9.39
N ALA A 74 -8.70 -3.76 -9.69
CA ALA A 74 -7.54 -3.98 -10.52
C ALA A 74 -6.41 -4.66 -9.73
N PRO A 75 -5.43 -5.27 -10.41
CA PRO A 75 -4.22 -5.76 -9.77
C PRO A 75 -3.57 -4.71 -8.84
N GLY A 76 -3.32 -5.06 -7.58
CA GLY A 76 -2.74 -4.15 -6.57
C GLY A 76 -3.75 -3.19 -5.90
N THR A 77 -5.00 -3.12 -6.37
CA THR A 77 -6.05 -2.38 -5.64
C THR A 77 -6.37 -3.12 -4.35
N ARG A 78 -5.97 -2.56 -3.22
CA ARG A 78 -6.25 -3.15 -1.90
C ARG A 78 -7.70 -2.93 -1.54
N TRP A 79 -8.41 -3.97 -1.16
CA TRP A 79 -9.81 -3.88 -0.76
C TRP A 79 -10.16 -4.88 0.35
N ARG A 80 -11.31 -4.67 0.98
CA ARG A 80 -11.89 -5.55 2.01
C ARG A 80 -13.40 -5.39 2.11
N VAL A 81 -14.06 -6.39 2.66
CA VAL A 81 -15.45 -6.34 3.12
C VAL A 81 -15.47 -5.89 4.57
N VAL A 82 -16.13 -4.76 4.83
CA VAL A 82 -16.22 -4.18 6.18
C VAL A 82 -17.50 -4.62 6.87
N HIS A 83 -18.60 -4.65 6.12
CA HIS A 83 -19.90 -5.06 6.64
C HIS A 83 -20.66 -5.82 5.56
N MET A 84 -21.45 -6.81 6.00
CA MET A 84 -22.29 -7.62 5.12
C MET A 84 -23.55 -7.96 5.92
N ALA A 85 -24.73 -7.59 5.41
CA ALA A 85 -25.97 -7.86 6.13
C ALA A 85 -26.27 -9.38 6.15
N PRO A 86 -27.05 -9.88 7.13
CA PRO A 86 -27.26 -11.33 7.30
C PRO A 86 -27.87 -12.06 6.11
N ASP A 87 -28.71 -11.38 5.33
CA ASP A 87 -29.37 -11.86 4.12
C ASP A 87 -28.55 -11.67 2.84
N SER A 88 -27.39 -11.01 2.97
CA SER A 88 -26.58 -10.64 1.83
C SER A 88 -25.78 -11.81 1.27
N HIS A 89 -25.57 -11.79 -0.03
CA HIS A 89 -24.71 -12.71 -0.73
C HIS A 89 -24.11 -12.04 -1.97
N PHE A 90 -22.89 -12.41 -2.29
CA PHE A 90 -22.18 -11.88 -3.45
C PHE A 90 -21.35 -12.96 -4.12
N GLU A 91 -21.06 -12.74 -5.39
CA GLU A 91 -20.16 -13.54 -6.19
C GLU A 91 -18.83 -12.83 -6.38
N LEU A 92 -17.73 -13.55 -6.15
CA LEU A 92 -16.39 -13.09 -6.49
C LEU A 92 -15.87 -13.88 -7.69
N GLU A 93 -15.56 -13.16 -8.73
CA GLU A 93 -14.98 -13.69 -9.95
C GLU A 93 -13.56 -13.19 -10.13
N ILE A 94 -12.68 -14.06 -10.59
CA ILE A 94 -11.30 -13.72 -10.88
C ILE A 94 -11.15 -13.74 -12.40
N HIS A 95 -10.64 -12.65 -12.97
CA HIS A 95 -10.45 -12.49 -14.40
C HIS A 95 -8.98 -12.26 -14.73
N ALA A 96 -8.54 -12.74 -15.89
CA ALA A 96 -7.27 -12.34 -16.50
C ALA A 96 -7.53 -11.26 -17.53
N ASP A 97 -6.57 -10.35 -17.64
CA ASP A 97 -6.45 -9.45 -18.79
C ASP A 97 -5.99 -10.24 -20.03
N ALA A 98 -6.34 -9.76 -21.22
CA ALA A 98 -5.92 -10.31 -22.51
C ALA A 98 -4.39 -10.34 -22.67
N LYS A 99 -3.68 -9.38 -22.04
CA LYS A 99 -2.22 -9.33 -22.00
C LYS A 99 -1.69 -10.27 -20.92
N GLY A 100 -1.68 -11.58 -21.19
CA GLY A 100 -1.25 -12.63 -20.25
C GLY A 100 0.21 -12.57 -19.75
N GLN A 101 0.96 -11.49 -20.00
CA GLN A 101 2.31 -11.29 -19.49
C GLN A 101 2.29 -10.36 -18.28
N ALA A 102 3.05 -10.70 -17.24
CA ALA A 102 3.32 -9.85 -16.08
C ALA A 102 4.19 -8.68 -16.54
N GLU A 103 3.60 -7.76 -17.28
CA GLU A 103 4.25 -6.50 -17.61
C GLU A 103 4.13 -5.55 -16.42
N ALA A 104 5.22 -4.83 -16.19
CA ALA A 104 5.46 -3.76 -15.22
C ALA A 104 4.22 -2.91 -14.94
N PRO A 105 4.08 -2.42 -13.69
CA PRO A 105 2.85 -2.46 -12.94
C PRO A 105 1.69 -1.84 -13.69
N GLN A 106 0.54 -2.48 -13.51
CA GLN A 106 -0.73 -2.03 -14.05
C GLN A 106 -0.90 -0.54 -13.73
N PRO A 107 -1.25 0.33 -14.70
CA PRO A 107 -1.26 1.79 -14.55
C PRO A 107 -1.97 2.32 -13.29
N LEU A 108 -2.91 1.55 -12.73
CA LEU A 108 -3.60 1.92 -11.50
C LEU A 108 -2.69 1.89 -10.26
N ARG A 109 -1.62 1.06 -10.25
CA ARG A 109 -0.62 1.03 -9.17
C ARG A 109 0.21 2.32 -9.11
N SER A 110 0.42 3.02 -10.23
CA SER A 110 1.21 4.27 -10.27
C SER A 110 0.41 5.55 -9.98
N THR A 111 -0.93 5.50 -10.06
CA THR A 111 -1.82 6.67 -9.85
C THR A 111 -1.65 7.34 -8.47
N LEU A 112 -1.23 6.59 -7.45
CA LEU A 112 -0.99 7.13 -6.12
C LEU A 112 0.01 8.30 -6.15
N LEU A 113 1.11 8.16 -6.87
CA LEU A 113 2.12 9.21 -7.00
C LEU A 113 1.87 10.11 -8.21
N GLU A 114 1.39 9.56 -9.33
CA GLU A 114 1.22 10.33 -10.58
C GLU A 114 0.18 11.46 -10.47
N GLU A 115 -0.96 11.23 -9.80
CA GLU A 115 -1.99 12.27 -9.66
C GLU A 115 -1.84 13.11 -8.38
N ALA A 116 -0.79 12.87 -7.58
CA ALA A 116 -0.51 13.70 -6.42
C ALA A 116 0.07 15.05 -6.87
N LEU A 117 -0.58 16.16 -6.48
CA LEU A 117 -0.04 17.48 -6.78
C LEU A 117 1.27 17.71 -6.00
N SER A 118 2.32 18.08 -6.73
CA SER A 118 3.61 18.43 -6.14
C SER A 118 3.62 19.88 -5.63
N VAL A 119 4.09 20.08 -4.39
CA VAL A 119 4.19 21.39 -3.76
C VAL A 119 5.57 21.56 -3.11
N ALA A 120 6.19 22.72 -3.29
CA ALA A 120 7.43 23.08 -2.61
C ALA A 120 7.13 23.91 -1.35
N VAL A 121 7.79 23.58 -0.24
CA VAL A 121 7.71 24.34 1.01
C VAL A 121 9.11 24.79 1.46
N ALA A 122 9.23 26.05 1.85
CA ALA A 122 10.54 26.65 2.15
C ALA A 122 11.02 26.34 3.58
N ASP A 123 10.10 26.21 4.53
CA ASP A 123 10.40 26.12 5.95
C ASP A 123 9.31 25.32 6.72
N VAL A 124 9.60 25.09 8.01
CA VAL A 124 8.71 24.36 8.93
C VAL A 124 7.33 25.02 9.04
N PRO A 125 7.20 26.36 9.21
CA PRO A 125 5.89 27.02 9.23
C PRO A 125 5.05 26.79 7.96
N ALA A 126 5.66 26.87 6.76
CA ALA A 126 4.96 26.62 5.51
C ALA A 126 4.47 25.18 5.40
N LEU A 127 5.27 24.21 5.84
CA LEU A 127 4.85 22.81 5.92
C LEU A 127 3.67 22.65 6.90
N ALA A 128 3.76 23.23 8.10
CA ALA A 128 2.67 23.14 9.09
C ALA A 128 1.36 23.73 8.55
N ALA A 129 1.43 24.89 7.88
CA ALA A 129 0.27 25.52 7.26
C ALA A 129 -0.34 24.64 6.15
N LEU A 130 0.50 24.04 5.29
CA LEU A 130 0.06 23.13 4.23
C LEU A 130 -0.64 21.90 4.83
N LEU A 131 -0.03 21.25 5.83
CA LEU A 131 -0.60 20.07 6.45
C LEU A 131 -1.92 20.39 7.16
N HIS A 132 -2.02 21.54 7.83
CA HIS A 132 -3.26 21.97 8.47
C HIS A 132 -4.38 22.19 7.45
N ALA A 133 -4.07 22.86 6.33
CA ALA A 133 -5.00 23.22 5.27
C ALA A 133 -5.34 22.07 4.30
N LEU A 134 -4.62 20.93 4.35
CA LEU A 134 -4.83 19.80 3.45
C LEU A 134 -6.29 19.28 3.60
N PRO A 135 -7.11 19.30 2.54
CA PRO A 135 -8.50 18.82 2.63
C PRO A 135 -8.59 17.31 2.86
N LEU A 136 -9.71 16.85 3.42
CA LEU A 136 -10.00 15.41 3.56
C LEU A 136 -10.03 14.75 2.17
N GLY A 137 -9.39 13.60 2.03
CA GLY A 137 -9.23 12.87 0.77
C GLY A 137 -8.19 13.46 -0.19
N GLU A 138 -7.48 14.52 0.20
CA GLU A 138 -6.42 15.06 -0.63
C GLU A 138 -5.04 14.50 -0.27
N ARG A 139 -4.22 14.35 -1.30
CA ARG A 139 -2.80 14.00 -1.21
C ARG A 139 -1.92 15.01 -1.90
N ARG A 140 -0.66 15.09 -1.46
CA ARG A 140 0.39 15.94 -2.04
C ARG A 140 1.73 15.24 -1.96
N VAL A 141 2.56 15.43 -2.98
CA VAL A 141 4.01 15.22 -2.86
C VAL A 141 4.61 16.55 -2.43
N VAL A 142 5.22 16.59 -1.25
CA VAL A 142 5.77 17.81 -0.68
C VAL A 142 7.30 17.76 -0.77
N HIS A 143 7.89 18.76 -1.41
CA HIS A 143 9.33 18.98 -1.48
C HIS A 143 9.72 20.09 -0.49
N ALA A 144 10.29 19.70 0.64
CA ALA A 144 10.71 20.61 1.69
C ALA A 144 12.19 21.01 1.52
N ARG A 145 12.51 22.28 1.77
CA ARG A 145 13.87 22.85 1.70
C ARG A 145 14.49 23.09 3.08
N PHE A 146 14.30 22.14 3.98
CA PHE A 146 14.93 22.08 5.28
C PHE A 146 15.12 20.61 5.67
N ASP A 147 15.94 20.35 6.69
CA ASP A 147 16.17 18.98 7.16
C ASP A 147 14.89 18.38 7.78
N LEU A 148 14.62 17.11 7.47
CA LEU A 148 13.47 16.39 8.04
C LEU A 148 13.50 16.40 9.59
N GLY A 149 14.69 16.34 10.20
CA GLY A 149 14.83 16.41 11.66
C GLY A 149 14.44 17.76 12.28
N ALA A 150 14.32 18.84 11.49
CA ALA A 150 13.81 20.12 11.96
C ALA A 150 12.27 20.14 12.07
N TRP A 151 11.58 19.16 11.46
CA TRP A 151 10.15 18.96 11.64
C TRP A 151 9.90 18.28 13.00
N SER A 152 9.56 19.10 14.01
CA SER A 152 9.14 18.61 15.33
C SER A 152 7.64 18.30 15.40
N GLY A 153 6.89 18.64 14.35
CA GLY A 153 5.49 18.29 14.26
C GLY A 153 5.38 16.78 14.34
N THR A 154 4.54 16.28 15.25
CA THR A 154 4.29 14.85 15.23
C THR A 154 3.61 14.57 13.90
N ALA A 155 4.20 13.70 13.09
CA ALA A 155 3.51 13.14 11.92
C ALA A 155 2.16 12.48 12.28
N THR A 156 1.84 12.42 13.59
CA THR A 156 0.71 11.78 14.25
C THR A 156 -0.40 12.74 14.71
N GLY A 157 -0.38 14.04 14.37
CA GLY A 157 -1.32 15.05 14.92
C GLY A 157 -2.82 14.71 14.92
N ALA A 158 -3.26 13.68 14.18
CA ALA A 158 -4.49 12.95 14.49
C ALA A 158 -4.51 11.48 13.97
N GLN A 159 -3.38 10.82 13.67
CA GLN A 159 -3.34 9.54 12.89
C GLN A 159 -4.25 9.52 11.63
N THR A 160 -4.65 10.70 11.16
CA THR A 160 -5.44 10.91 9.95
C THR A 160 -4.59 11.45 8.82
N LEU A 161 -3.37 11.92 9.11
CA LEU A 161 -2.38 12.32 8.12
C LEU A 161 -1.46 11.13 7.85
N PHE A 162 -1.63 10.50 6.70
CA PHE A 162 -0.64 9.57 6.19
C PHE A 162 0.62 10.35 5.83
N TRP A 163 1.74 9.94 6.41
CA TRP A 163 3.05 10.55 6.24
C TRP A 163 4.02 9.47 5.76
N HIS A 164 4.45 9.59 4.50
CA HIS A 164 5.36 8.63 3.90
C HIS A 164 6.55 9.34 3.25
N PRO A 165 7.70 9.42 3.93
CA PRO A 165 8.90 9.97 3.34
C PRO A 165 9.30 9.19 2.08
N LEU A 166 9.63 9.90 1.01
CA LEU A 166 10.04 9.32 -0.29
C LEU A 166 11.54 9.45 -0.51
N ALA A 167 12.15 10.53 -0.02
CA ALA A 167 13.59 10.77 -0.11
C ALA A 167 14.01 11.83 0.93
N ALA A 168 15.26 11.77 1.40
CA ALA A 168 15.84 12.81 2.24
C ALA A 168 17.32 13.02 1.92
N ALA A 169 17.77 14.27 1.99
CA ALA A 169 19.16 14.68 1.84
C ALA A 169 19.44 15.89 2.77
N PRO A 170 20.71 16.24 3.04
CA PRO A 170 21.00 17.43 3.83
C PRO A 170 20.35 18.69 3.24
N GLY A 171 19.52 19.34 4.05
CA GLY A 171 18.77 20.56 3.72
C GLY A 171 17.48 20.33 2.93
N CYS A 172 17.06 19.10 2.62
CA CYS A 172 15.80 18.85 1.93
C CYS A 172 15.21 17.45 2.14
N PHE A 173 13.91 17.32 1.97
CA PHE A 173 13.26 16.01 1.87
C PHE A 173 12.03 16.07 0.97
N THR A 174 11.63 14.90 0.48
CA THR A 174 10.38 14.69 -0.24
C THR A 174 9.52 13.71 0.55
N VAL A 175 8.23 14.04 0.70
CA VAL A 175 7.27 13.22 1.44
C VAL A 175 5.95 13.17 0.68
N LEU A 176 5.33 11.99 0.63
CA LEU A 176 3.92 11.86 0.27
C LEU A 176 3.08 12.07 1.53
N VAL A 177 2.16 13.02 1.47
CA VAL A 177 1.19 13.26 2.53
C VAL A 177 -0.21 13.07 1.98
N ALA A 178 -1.09 12.43 2.76
CA ALA A 178 -2.50 12.32 2.44
C ALA A 178 -3.35 12.46 3.70
N ARG A 179 -4.51 13.12 3.61
CA ARG A 179 -5.42 13.26 4.74
C ARG A 179 -6.61 12.33 4.60
N SER A 180 -6.76 11.44 5.56
CA SER A 180 -7.91 10.55 5.75
C SER A 180 -8.90 11.15 6.73
N ASP A 181 -10.16 10.74 6.64
CA ASP A 181 -11.21 10.97 7.63
C ASP A 181 -11.14 10.00 8.83
N ARG A 182 -10.19 9.05 8.81
CA ARG A 182 -10.08 7.96 9.79
C ARG A 182 -8.66 7.76 10.27
N LEU A 183 -8.56 7.23 11.49
CA LEU A 183 -7.31 6.74 12.03
C LEU A 183 -6.86 5.50 11.25
N PHE A 184 -5.57 5.36 11.00
CA PHE A 184 -4.98 4.12 10.52
C PHE A 184 -4.24 3.41 11.65
N ASP A 185 -4.35 2.09 11.68
CA ASP A 185 -3.55 1.24 12.57
C ASP A 185 -2.23 0.83 11.90
N LEU A 186 -1.40 0.06 12.62
CA LEU A 186 -0.13 -0.45 12.11
C LEU A 186 -0.27 -1.21 10.79
N ARG A 187 -1.31 -2.05 10.65
CA ARG A 187 -1.50 -2.84 9.42
C ARG A 187 -1.88 -1.97 8.25
N ALA A 188 -2.77 -1.00 8.48
CA ALA A 188 -3.19 -0.05 7.47
C ALA A 188 -2.02 0.83 7.04
N TYR A 189 -1.11 1.18 7.94
CA TYR A 189 0.12 1.91 7.59
C TYR A 189 1.04 1.06 6.70
N LEU A 190 1.39 -0.16 7.11
CA LEU A 190 2.28 -1.03 6.33
C LEU A 190 1.71 -1.41 4.95
N GLY A 191 0.40 -1.69 4.86
CA GLY A 191 -0.25 -1.91 3.56
C GLY A 191 -0.26 -0.67 2.66
N ARG A 192 -0.23 0.54 3.24
CA ARG A 192 -0.07 1.79 2.45
C ARG A 192 1.38 1.99 2.01
N ASP A 193 2.37 1.59 2.81
CA ASP A 193 3.78 1.58 2.38
C ASP A 193 3.95 0.69 1.14
N HIS A 194 3.35 -0.51 1.11
CA HIS A 194 3.34 -1.34 -0.09
C HIS A 194 2.75 -0.63 -1.31
N ALA A 195 1.61 0.06 -1.13
CA ALA A 195 1.00 0.82 -2.23
C ALA A 195 1.92 1.94 -2.75
N VAL A 196 2.68 2.60 -1.88
CA VAL A 196 3.68 3.62 -2.27
C VAL A 196 4.87 2.98 -3.00
N ILE A 197 5.36 1.84 -2.53
CA ILE A 197 6.44 1.08 -3.19
C ILE A 197 6.02 0.66 -4.59
N GLU A 198 4.82 0.12 -4.76
CA GLU A 198 4.27 -0.27 -6.05
C GLU A 198 4.07 0.94 -6.99
N ALA A 199 3.66 2.09 -6.45
CA ALA A 199 3.53 3.31 -7.22
C ALA A 199 4.89 3.84 -7.70
N ALA A 200 5.89 3.84 -6.82
CA ALA A 200 7.26 4.21 -7.15
C ALA A 200 7.85 3.26 -8.21
N LEU A 201 7.56 1.96 -8.09
CA LEU A 201 7.96 0.94 -9.07
C LEU A 201 7.41 1.22 -10.47
N GLY A 202 6.18 1.73 -10.57
CA GLY A 202 5.57 2.09 -11.86
C GLY A 202 6.33 3.15 -12.62
N GLY A 203 6.63 4.28 -11.97
CA GLY A 203 7.45 5.31 -12.61
C GLY A 203 8.90 4.87 -12.86
N ALA A 204 9.49 4.07 -11.96
CA ALA A 204 10.84 3.55 -12.14
C ALA A 204 10.94 2.67 -13.40
N LEU A 205 9.93 1.85 -13.66
CA LEU A 205 9.87 1.00 -14.86
C LEU A 205 9.58 1.78 -16.15
N ALA A 206 9.02 2.98 -16.03
CA ALA A 206 8.95 3.98 -17.10
C ALA A 206 10.26 4.78 -17.27
N SER A 207 11.33 4.40 -16.56
CA SER A 207 12.66 5.05 -16.58
C SER A 207 12.68 6.47 -15.99
N ASP A 208 11.75 6.79 -15.08
CA ASP A 208 11.80 8.03 -14.31
C ASP A 208 12.78 7.92 -13.15
N ALA A 209 13.82 8.76 -13.15
CA ALA A 209 14.90 8.74 -12.17
C ALA A 209 14.46 9.12 -10.75
N ASN A 210 13.45 10.00 -10.61
CA ASN A 210 12.92 10.34 -9.29
C ASN A 210 12.18 9.15 -8.69
N TYR A 211 11.39 8.46 -9.52
CA TYR A 211 10.67 7.27 -9.09
C TYR A 211 11.58 6.08 -8.78
N ASP A 212 12.69 5.89 -9.52
CA ASP A 212 13.71 4.89 -9.13
C ASP A 212 14.34 5.22 -7.78
N ALA A 213 14.67 6.49 -7.53
CA ALA A 213 15.20 6.92 -6.23
C ALA A 213 14.17 6.74 -5.10
N TRP A 214 12.90 7.09 -5.34
CA TRP A 214 11.82 6.87 -4.39
C TRP A 214 11.65 5.38 -4.12
N LEU A 215 11.56 4.53 -5.14
CA LEU A 215 11.41 3.08 -4.99
C LEU A 215 12.49 2.50 -4.09
N ARG A 216 13.75 2.86 -4.32
CA ARG A 216 14.89 2.39 -3.52
C ARG A 216 14.78 2.83 -2.07
N ALA A 217 14.48 4.12 -1.85
CA ALA A 217 14.37 4.67 -0.49
C ALA A 217 13.16 4.11 0.26
N THR A 218 12.00 4.02 -0.39
CA THR A 218 10.75 3.53 0.25
C THR A 218 10.80 2.04 0.54
N LEU A 219 11.32 1.23 -0.40
CA LEU A 219 11.48 -0.20 -0.15
C LEU A 219 12.47 -0.43 0.99
N GLU A 220 13.68 0.16 0.92
CA GLU A 220 14.68 -0.07 1.98
C GLU A 220 14.18 0.41 3.35
N ARG A 221 13.47 1.55 3.39
CA ARG A 221 12.85 2.04 4.63
C ARG A 221 11.87 1.04 5.20
N HIS A 222 10.99 0.51 4.36
CA HIS A 222 9.97 -0.45 4.75
C HIS A 222 10.61 -1.74 5.31
N LEU A 223 11.58 -2.31 4.59
CA LEU A 223 12.28 -3.51 5.04
C LEU A 223 13.01 -3.28 6.38
N GLN A 224 13.59 -2.10 6.61
CA GLN A 224 14.23 -1.76 7.89
C GLN A 224 13.21 -1.61 9.03
N ILE A 225 12.07 -0.98 8.79
CA ILE A 225 10.98 -0.93 9.77
C ILE A 225 10.62 -2.35 10.19
N GLU A 226 10.47 -3.26 9.24
CA GLU A 226 10.13 -4.63 9.58
C GLU A 226 11.26 -5.35 10.33
N GLU A 227 12.48 -5.28 9.81
CA GLU A 227 13.63 -6.01 10.33
C GLU A 227 14.10 -5.54 11.71
N GLU A 228 14.00 -4.23 11.98
CA GLU A 228 14.57 -3.58 13.16
C GLU A 228 13.52 -3.16 14.19
N LEU A 229 12.25 -3.01 13.79
CA LEU A 229 11.17 -2.60 14.68
C LEU A 229 10.10 -3.69 14.84
N ILE A 230 9.51 -4.17 13.74
CA ILE A 230 8.33 -5.05 13.80
C ILE A 230 8.71 -6.49 14.18
N PHE A 231 9.66 -7.10 13.48
CA PHE A 231 10.06 -8.49 13.72
C PHE A 231 10.63 -8.68 15.14
N PRO A 232 11.49 -7.80 15.69
CA PRO A 232 11.93 -7.94 17.07
C PRO A 232 10.77 -7.87 18.07
N ALA A 233 9.81 -6.97 17.87
CA ALA A 233 8.64 -6.84 18.74
C ALA A 233 7.73 -8.09 18.67
N TYR A 234 7.57 -8.66 17.47
CA TYR A 234 6.83 -9.88 17.23
C TYR A 234 7.49 -11.10 17.90
N LEU A 235 8.81 -11.28 17.73
CA LEU A 235 9.54 -12.38 18.38
C LEU A 235 9.52 -12.26 19.90
N ALA A 236 9.69 -11.05 20.44
CA ALA A 236 9.55 -10.79 21.88
C ALA A 236 8.15 -11.09 22.42
N ALA A 237 7.14 -11.14 21.54
CA ALA A 237 5.77 -11.52 21.87
C ALA A 237 5.50 -13.04 21.77
N GLY A 238 6.51 -13.86 21.47
CA GLY A 238 6.37 -15.29 21.23
C GLY A 238 6.02 -15.67 19.78
N GLY A 239 6.26 -14.75 18.83
CA GLY A 239 6.05 -14.98 17.41
C GLY A 239 6.94 -16.05 16.79
N ASN A 240 6.65 -16.42 15.55
CA ASN A 240 7.32 -17.51 14.83
C ASN A 240 8.69 -17.08 14.24
N GLU A 241 9.78 -17.61 14.82
CA GLU A 241 11.15 -17.37 14.34
C GLU A 241 11.41 -17.84 12.90
N ALA A 242 10.83 -18.97 12.50
CA ALA A 242 11.02 -19.51 11.15
C ALA A 242 10.39 -18.61 10.09
N TRP A 243 9.26 -17.97 10.41
CA TRP A 243 8.64 -16.97 9.53
C TRP A 243 9.51 -15.74 9.38
N VAL A 244 9.99 -15.17 10.49
CA VAL A 244 10.88 -14.00 10.45
C VAL A 244 12.14 -14.31 9.64
N LYS A 245 12.73 -15.49 9.81
CA LYS A 245 13.87 -15.91 9.00
C LYS A 245 13.52 -15.94 7.50
N GLY A 246 12.40 -16.56 7.13
CA GLY A 246 11.96 -16.65 5.74
C GLY A 246 11.69 -15.28 5.12
N LEU A 247 11.11 -14.34 5.87
CA LEU A 247 10.90 -12.96 5.43
C LEU A 247 12.23 -12.24 5.20
N LYS A 248 13.18 -12.34 6.13
CA LYS A 248 14.53 -11.77 5.94
C LYS A 248 15.26 -12.34 4.72
N ASP A 249 15.11 -13.64 4.45
CA ASP A 249 15.66 -14.25 3.24
C ASP A 249 15.02 -13.65 1.98
N GLU A 250 13.70 -13.42 1.97
CA GLU A 250 12.99 -12.73 0.87
C GLU A 250 13.41 -11.26 0.72
N HIS A 251 13.60 -10.52 1.82
CA HIS A 251 14.10 -9.14 1.80
C HIS A 251 15.47 -9.04 1.15
N ALA A 252 16.36 -10.00 1.44
CA ALA A 252 17.67 -10.07 0.79
C ALA A 252 17.53 -10.27 -0.73
N TYR A 253 16.61 -11.12 -1.18
CA TYR A 253 16.34 -11.29 -2.62
C TYR A 253 15.69 -10.06 -3.26
N LEU A 254 14.77 -9.37 -2.57
CA LEU A 254 14.18 -8.13 -3.04
C LEU A 254 15.25 -7.06 -3.27
N ARG A 255 16.15 -6.85 -2.29
CA ARG A 255 17.30 -5.95 -2.40
C ARG A 255 18.20 -6.34 -3.57
N GLN A 256 18.54 -7.63 -3.70
CA GLN A 256 19.36 -8.14 -4.80
C GLN A 256 18.73 -7.82 -6.16
N TYR A 257 17.46 -8.17 -6.37
CA TYR A 257 16.82 -7.97 -7.67
C TYR A 257 16.55 -6.49 -7.98
N LEU A 258 16.39 -5.63 -6.96
CA LEU A 258 16.27 -4.19 -7.15
C LEU A 258 17.58 -3.54 -7.62
N CYS A 259 18.74 -4.05 -7.21
CA CYS A 259 20.04 -3.62 -7.75
C CYS A 259 20.18 -3.90 -9.26
N GLU A 260 19.47 -4.92 -9.75
CA GLU A 260 19.52 -5.39 -11.14
C GLU A 260 18.19 -5.17 -11.88
N LEU A 261 17.40 -4.15 -11.50
CA LEU A 261 16.05 -3.92 -12.02
C LEU A 261 16.04 -3.62 -13.54
N ASP A 262 17.17 -3.14 -14.08
CA ASP A 262 17.40 -2.95 -15.51
C ASP A 262 17.46 -4.28 -16.27
N GLN A 263 17.90 -5.37 -15.63
CA GLN A 263 18.01 -6.69 -16.23
C GLN A 263 16.64 -7.37 -16.34
N PRO A 264 16.20 -7.83 -17.54
CA PRO A 264 14.85 -8.39 -17.72
C PRO A 264 14.51 -9.58 -16.82
N ILE A 265 15.50 -10.43 -16.52
CA ILE A 265 15.31 -11.61 -15.66
C ILE A 265 15.14 -11.17 -14.20
N SER A 266 16.01 -10.31 -13.68
CA SER A 266 15.95 -9.82 -12.30
C SER A 266 14.71 -8.97 -12.08
N ARG A 267 14.33 -8.12 -13.04
CA ARG A 267 13.04 -7.41 -13.06
C ARG A 267 11.83 -8.34 -12.92
N ARG A 268 11.78 -9.41 -13.72
CA ARG A 268 10.67 -10.37 -13.66
C ARG A 268 10.63 -11.10 -12.31
N ARG A 269 11.80 -11.41 -11.74
CA ARG A 269 11.90 -12.04 -10.41
C ARG A 269 11.46 -11.08 -9.31
N PHE A 270 11.92 -9.83 -9.36
CA PHE A 270 11.52 -8.76 -8.45
C PHE A 270 10.00 -8.59 -8.43
N LEU A 271 9.38 -8.39 -9.59
CA LEU A 271 7.93 -8.18 -9.69
C LEU A 271 7.11 -9.34 -9.09
N ARG A 272 7.53 -10.58 -9.34
CA ARG A 272 6.85 -11.76 -8.80
C ARG A 272 7.07 -11.93 -7.32
N LEU A 273 8.29 -11.66 -6.85
CA LEU A 273 8.64 -11.78 -5.44
C LEU A 273 7.89 -10.72 -4.64
N LEU A 274 7.92 -9.45 -5.08
CA LEU A 274 7.22 -8.35 -4.41
C LEU A 274 5.71 -8.63 -4.30
N ASP A 275 5.03 -8.99 -5.39
CA ASP A 275 3.58 -9.30 -5.35
C ASP A 275 3.26 -10.47 -4.41
N GLY A 276 4.09 -11.51 -4.38
CA GLY A 276 3.91 -12.64 -3.48
C GLY A 276 4.27 -12.33 -2.02
N HIS A 277 5.23 -11.43 -1.81
CA HIS A 277 5.69 -10.97 -0.51
C HIS A 277 4.60 -10.11 0.15
N ASP A 278 4.17 -9.04 -0.53
CA ASP A 278 3.10 -8.15 -0.07
C ASP A 278 1.82 -8.95 0.26
N GLU A 279 1.40 -9.87 -0.62
CA GLU A 279 0.21 -10.70 -0.39
C GLU A 279 0.35 -11.55 0.88
N LYS A 280 1.52 -12.17 1.06
CA LYS A 280 1.78 -13.03 2.23
C LYS A 280 1.75 -12.19 3.51
N GLU A 281 2.34 -11.01 3.48
CA GLU A 281 2.43 -10.15 4.65
C GLU A 281 1.07 -9.59 5.05
N GLU A 282 0.34 -8.99 4.12
CA GLU A 282 -0.96 -8.39 4.38
C GLU A 282 -2.00 -9.40 4.88
N ARG A 283 -1.92 -10.62 4.35
CA ARG A 283 -2.91 -11.68 4.61
C ARG A 283 -2.59 -12.56 5.81
N VAL A 284 -1.31 -12.79 6.09
CA VAL A 284 -0.89 -13.77 7.09
C VAL A 284 -0.05 -13.11 8.17
N ILE A 285 0.99 -12.38 7.80
CA ILE A 285 2.00 -11.90 8.75
C ILE A 285 1.47 -10.74 9.58
N TYR A 286 0.99 -9.65 8.97
CA TYR A 286 0.52 -8.48 9.69
C TYR A 286 -0.67 -8.74 10.64
N PRO A 287 -1.69 -9.53 10.28
CA PRO A 287 -2.71 -9.96 11.22
C PRO A 287 -2.12 -10.67 12.44
N ASP A 288 -1.19 -11.61 12.20
CA ASP A 288 -0.57 -12.41 13.26
C ASP A 288 0.34 -11.56 14.15
N VAL A 289 1.11 -10.65 13.56
CA VAL A 289 1.93 -9.66 14.28
C VAL A 289 1.05 -8.85 15.22
N VAL A 290 -0.03 -8.25 14.72
CA VAL A 290 -0.92 -7.43 15.56
C VAL A 290 -1.58 -8.25 16.66
N ALA A 291 -1.98 -9.49 16.39
CA ALA A 291 -2.53 -10.39 17.41
C ALA A 291 -1.53 -10.67 18.55
N HIS A 292 -0.24 -10.83 18.23
CA HIS A 292 0.82 -11.08 19.21
C HIS A 292 1.27 -9.82 19.97
N VAL A 293 1.47 -8.69 19.26
CA VAL A 293 1.96 -7.46 19.92
C VAL A 293 0.86 -6.74 20.70
N GLY A 294 -0.41 -6.95 20.34
CA GLY A 294 -1.58 -6.41 21.02
C GLY A 294 -1.55 -4.89 21.14
N ALA A 295 -1.75 -4.37 22.35
CA ALA A 295 -1.79 -2.93 22.62
C ALA A 295 -0.49 -2.18 22.23
N ARG A 296 0.64 -2.88 22.09
CA ARG A 296 1.91 -2.27 21.65
C ARG A 296 1.90 -1.86 20.18
N ALA A 297 0.93 -2.33 19.38
CA ALA A 297 0.82 -1.97 17.96
C ALA A 297 0.74 -0.45 17.73
N ALA A 298 0.10 0.30 18.64
CA ALA A 298 0.02 1.77 18.53
C ALA A 298 1.40 2.44 18.66
N ALA A 299 2.22 2.00 19.60
CA ALA A 299 3.58 2.51 19.77
C ALA A 299 4.49 2.12 18.58
N LEU A 300 4.31 0.92 18.04
CA LEU A 300 5.03 0.48 16.84
C LEU A 300 4.62 1.31 15.61
N LEU A 301 3.33 1.66 15.47
CA LEU A 301 2.86 2.56 14.42
C LEU A 301 3.54 3.93 14.54
N ASP A 302 3.53 4.55 15.72
CA ASP A 302 4.16 5.86 15.92
C ASP A 302 5.66 5.82 15.59
N ALA A 303 6.36 4.75 15.98
CA ALA A 303 7.76 4.53 15.65
C ALA A 303 7.99 4.27 14.15
N ALA A 304 7.11 3.52 13.48
CA ALA A 304 7.19 3.27 12.04
C ALA A 304 6.98 4.55 11.24
N ILE A 305 6.00 5.39 11.62
CA ILE A 305 5.78 6.71 10.98
C ILE A 305 7.02 7.59 11.12
N ALA A 306 7.65 7.59 12.31
CA ALA A 306 8.84 8.38 12.59
C ALA A 306 10.14 7.77 12.03
N TRP A 307 10.08 6.58 11.41
CA TRP A 307 11.28 5.87 10.95
C TRP A 307 12.04 6.68 9.90
N PRO A 308 13.36 6.84 10.05
CA PRO A 308 14.17 7.67 9.16
C PRO A 308 14.15 7.14 7.72
N VAL A 309 14.34 8.04 6.78
CA VAL A 309 14.60 7.66 5.39
C VAL A 309 16.03 7.15 5.29
N PRO A 310 16.28 5.97 4.70
CA PRO A 310 17.62 5.55 4.35
C PRO A 310 18.30 6.65 3.54
N GLY A 311 19.52 7.01 3.92
CA GLY A 311 20.27 8.07 3.23
C GLY A 311 20.48 7.70 1.77
N ALA A 312 19.78 8.37 0.85
CA ALA A 312 19.99 8.21 -0.58
C ALA A 312 20.92 9.31 -1.10
N THR A 313 21.89 8.93 -1.94
CA THR A 313 22.68 9.86 -2.77
C THR A 313 21.74 10.75 -3.57
N ARG A 314 21.97 12.08 -3.54
CA ARG A 314 21.21 13.10 -4.29
C ARG A 314 20.91 12.63 -5.72
N VAL A 315 19.64 12.69 -6.12
CA VAL A 315 19.29 12.92 -7.51
C VAL A 315 19.16 14.44 -7.69
N PRO A 316 19.89 15.06 -8.65
CA PRO A 316 20.01 16.51 -8.79
C PRO A 316 18.71 17.24 -9.14
#